data_AF-A0A377BW75-F1
#
_entry.id   AF-A0A377BW75-F1
#
_cell.length_a   1.000
_cell.length_b   1.000
_cell.length_c   1.000
_cell.angle_alpha   90.00
_cell.angle_beta   90.00
_cell.angle_gamma   90.00
#
_symmetry.space_group_name_H-M   'P 1'
#
loop_
_entity.id
_entity.type
_entity.pdbx_description
1 polymer ?
#
loop_
_entity_poly.entity_id
_entity_poly.type
_entity_poly.pdbx_seq_one_letter_code
_entity_poly.pdbx_strand_id
1 'polypeptide(L)'
;MLYINDEFLISVLVTKCIHMKSGKLRWKVRFDNSQKADITIVIRMNSQNISPLDFYIIPKIENEYNKMCMTETNNIRLDLYRFDNLDKLLQIITRMKVRELYAA
;
A
#
# COMPACT_ATOMS: atom_id res chain seq x y z
N MET A 1 -10.31 -6.49 5.74
CA MET A 1 -10.68 -6.08 4.37
C MET A 1 -11.78 -5.06 4.47
N LEU A 2 -11.83 -4.12 3.53
CA LEU A 2 -12.82 -3.07 3.46
C LEU A 2 -13.52 -3.18 2.11
N TYR A 3 -14.84 -3.30 2.11
CA TYR A 3 -15.63 -3.22 0.90
C TYR A 3 -16.11 -1.78 0.76
N ILE A 4 -15.59 -1.08 -0.25
CA ILE A 4 -15.80 0.35 -0.41
C ILE A 4 -16.95 0.54 -1.38
N ASN A 5 -17.96 1.31 -0.97
CA ASN A 5 -19.07 1.76 -1.82
C ASN A 5 -19.86 0.64 -2.52
N ASP A 6 -19.77 -0.59 -2.02
CA ASP A 6 -20.26 -1.80 -2.70
C ASP A 6 -19.66 -2.04 -4.11
N GLU A 7 -18.47 -1.50 -4.37
CA GLU A 7 -17.85 -1.49 -5.70
C GLU A 7 -16.57 -2.31 -5.75
N PHE A 8 -15.70 -2.19 -4.76
CA PHE A 8 -14.39 -2.84 -4.78
C PHE A 8 -13.84 -3.11 -3.38
N LEU A 9 -12.87 -4.02 -3.32
CA LEU A 9 -12.32 -4.52 -2.07
C LEU A 9 -10.90 -3.97 -1.84
N ILE A 10 -10.67 -3.37 -0.67
CA ILE A 10 -9.36 -2.97 -0.19
C ILE A 10 -8.86 -3.94 0.88
N SER A 11 -7.63 -4.40 0.74
CA SER A 11 -6.87 -5.04 1.82
C SER A 11 -5.92 -4.04 2.45
N VAL A 12 -5.85 -4.00 3.78
CA VAL A 12 -4.91 -3.15 4.52
C VAL A 12 -3.99 -4.04 5.35
N LEU A 13 -2.68 -3.90 5.15
CA LEU A 13 -1.64 -4.71 5.78
C LEU A 13 -0.68 -3.77 6.51
N VAL A 14 -0.46 -4.00 7.81
CA VAL A 14 0.57 -3.28 8.57
C VAL A 14 1.82 -4.14 8.64
N THR A 15 2.95 -3.61 8.19
CA THR A 15 4.25 -4.27 8.30
C THR A 15 5.15 -3.53 9.30
N LYS A 16 5.59 -4.26 10.32
CA LYS A 16 6.53 -3.76 11.32
C LYS A 16 7.95 -3.72 10.78
N CYS A 17 8.73 -2.75 11.23
CA CYS A 17 10.16 -2.68 11.04
C CYS A 17 10.86 -3.77 11.85
N ILE A 18 11.76 -4.49 11.19
CA ILE A 18 12.61 -5.53 11.75
C ILE A 18 14.05 -4.99 11.74
N HIS A 19 14.66 -4.91 12.93
CA HIS A 19 16.07 -4.57 13.07
C HIS A 19 16.92 -5.83 12.88
N MET A 20 17.79 -5.81 11.87
CA MET A 20 18.72 -6.90 11.63
C MET A 20 19.96 -6.74 12.51
N LYS A 21 20.65 -7.86 12.80
CA LYS A 21 21.94 -7.84 13.53
C LYS A 21 23.00 -6.95 12.85
N SER A 22 22.89 -6.73 11.55
CA SER A 22 23.77 -5.85 10.77
C SER A 22 23.47 -4.36 10.89
N GLY A 23 22.47 -3.96 11.69
CA GLY A 23 22.00 -2.58 11.81
C GLY A 23 21.02 -2.13 10.72
N LYS A 24 20.82 -2.95 9.68
CA LYS A 24 19.88 -2.65 8.59
C LYS A 24 18.43 -2.87 9.00
N LEU A 25 17.52 -2.13 8.37
CA LEU A 25 16.08 -2.25 8.58
C LEU A 25 15.40 -3.06 7.47
N ARG A 26 14.41 -3.88 7.86
CA ARG A 26 13.63 -4.71 6.93
C ARG A 26 12.15 -4.68 7.27
N TRP A 27 11.31 -4.79 6.25
CA TRP A 27 9.88 -4.95 6.40
C TRP A 27 9.43 -6.09 5.50
N LYS A 28 8.81 -7.12 6.07
CA LYS A 28 8.37 -8.32 5.35
C LYS A 28 6.85 -8.36 5.33
N VAL A 29 6.29 -8.25 4.14
CA VAL A 29 4.84 -8.31 3.92
C VAL A 29 4.43 -9.75 3.61
N ARG A 30 3.33 -10.18 4.24
CA ARG A 30 2.64 -11.42 3.91
C ARG A 30 1.26 -11.07 3.37
N PHE A 31 0.95 -11.56 2.18
CA PHE A 31 -0.27 -11.25 1.44
C PHE A 31 -1.36 -12.32 1.64
N ASP A 32 -1.33 -13.01 2.79
CA ASP A 32 -2.05 -14.27 3.05
C ASP A 32 -3.56 -14.23 2.74
N ASN A 33 -4.19 -13.04 2.79
CA ASN A 33 -5.60 -12.86 2.41
C ASN A 33 -5.83 -11.83 1.29
N SER A 34 -4.83 -11.09 0.81
CA SER A 34 -5.06 -9.93 -0.07
C SER A 34 -5.31 -10.27 -1.54
N GLN A 35 -5.16 -11.54 -1.97
CA GLN A 35 -5.36 -11.95 -3.37
C GLN A 35 -6.78 -11.65 -3.91
N LYS A 36 -7.77 -11.49 -3.02
CA LYS A 36 -9.14 -11.11 -3.42
C LYS A 36 -9.33 -9.61 -3.57
N ALA A 37 -8.44 -8.78 -3.02
CA ALA A 37 -8.58 -7.33 -3.03
C ALA A 37 -8.21 -6.74 -4.40
N ASP A 38 -8.93 -5.69 -4.79
CA ASP A 38 -8.66 -4.91 -6.00
C ASP A 38 -7.51 -3.92 -5.77
N ILE A 39 -7.36 -3.45 -4.53
CA ILE A 39 -6.26 -2.61 -4.06
C ILE A 39 -5.74 -3.16 -2.74
N THR A 40 -4.41 -3.28 -2.61
CA THR A 40 -3.75 -3.59 -1.34
C THR A 40 -2.96 -2.40 -0.86
N ILE A 41 -3.27 -1.92 0.35
CA ILE A 41 -2.52 -0.89 1.06
C ILE A 41 -1.57 -1.58 2.02
N VAL A 42 -0.26 -1.38 1.84
CA VAL A 42 0.75 -1.81 2.82
C VAL A 42 1.24 -0.58 3.59
N ILE A 43 1.05 -0.60 4.91
CA ILE A 43 1.51 0.44 5.83
C ILE A 43 2.88 0.02 6.35
N ARG A 44 3.92 0.76 5.96
CA ARG A 44 5.28 0.55 6.45
C ARG A 44 5.45 1.33 7.75
N MET A 45 5.68 0.66 8.87
CA MET A 45 5.91 1.35 10.15
C MET A 45 7.33 1.94 10.22
N ASN A 46 7.51 3.02 10.97
CA ASN A 46 8.84 3.57 11.26
C ASN A 46 9.71 2.59 12.06
N SER A 47 10.99 2.91 12.26
CA SER A 47 11.94 2.04 12.99
C SER A 47 11.45 1.70 14.40
N GLN A 48 10.83 2.65 15.08
CA GLN A 48 10.27 2.46 16.42
C GLN A 48 8.95 1.69 16.45
N ASN A 49 8.35 1.39 15.29
CA ASN A 49 7.04 0.75 15.15
C ASN A 49 5.88 1.49 15.82
N ILE A 50 5.97 2.82 15.97
CA ILE A 50 4.96 3.65 16.64
C ILE A 50 4.06 4.42 15.68
N SER A 51 4.54 4.69 14.46
CA SER A 51 3.78 5.41 13.44
C SER A 51 4.03 4.83 12.06
N PRO A 52 3.10 5.02 11.11
CA PRO A 52 3.38 4.85 9.69
C PRO A 52 4.57 5.74 9.27
N LEU A 53 5.41 5.19 8.41
CA LEU A 53 6.47 5.89 7.70
C LEU A 53 5.98 6.30 6.31
N ASP A 54 5.34 5.37 5.59
CA ASP A 54 4.75 5.56 4.27
C ASP A 54 3.76 4.43 3.93
N PHE A 55 3.09 4.58 2.80
CA PHE A 55 2.03 3.70 2.31
C PHE A 55 2.35 3.21 0.91
N TYR A 56 2.20 1.91 0.68
CA TYR A 56 2.23 1.35 -0.67
C TYR A 56 0.82 1.04 -1.12
N ILE A 57 0.37 1.66 -2.21
CA ILE A 57 -0.96 1.44 -2.81
C ILE A 57 -0.77 0.57 -4.05
N ILE A 58 -1.02 -0.72 -3.92
CA ILE A 58 -0.69 -1.73 -4.93
C ILE A 58 -1.98 -2.22 -5.59
N PRO A 59 -2.15 -2.07 -6.92
CA PRO A 59 -3.30 -2.60 -7.62
C PRO A 59 -3.18 -4.12 -7.78
N LYS A 60 -4.32 -4.81 -7.88
CA LYS A 60 -4.40 -6.27 -8.02
C LYS A 60 -3.57 -6.85 -9.19
N ILE A 61 -3.37 -6.09 -10.25
CA ILE A 61 -2.61 -6.53 -11.43
C ILE A 61 -1.13 -6.80 -11.11
N GLU A 62 -0.59 -6.20 -10.04
CA GLU A 62 0.78 -6.44 -9.58
C GLU A 62 0.93 -7.76 -8.78
N ASN A 63 0.16 -8.79 -9.16
CA ASN A 63 -0.08 -10.03 -8.42
C ASN A 63 1.16 -10.93 -8.22
N GLU A 64 2.35 -10.50 -8.67
CA GLU A 64 3.63 -11.19 -8.47
C GLU A 64 4.16 -11.09 -7.03
N TYR A 65 3.61 -10.21 -6.20
CA TYR A 65 4.06 -10.04 -4.81
C TYR A 65 3.48 -11.11 -3.86
N ASN A 66 3.77 -12.40 -4.07
CA ASN A 66 3.49 -13.41 -3.05
C ASN A 66 4.29 -13.14 -1.76
N LYS A 67 5.43 -12.46 -1.87
CA LYS A 67 6.27 -11.99 -0.75
C LYS A 67 6.93 -10.67 -1.16
N MET A 68 6.68 -9.59 -0.41
CA MET A 68 7.35 -8.30 -0.59
C MET A 68 8.27 -8.04 0.61
N CYS A 69 9.51 -7.64 0.33
CA CYS A 69 10.49 -7.27 1.34
C CYS A 69 11.05 -5.90 1.00
N MET A 70 10.91 -4.95 1.92
CA MET A 70 11.43 -3.59 1.76
C MET A 70 12.69 -3.36 2.60
N THR A 71 13.50 -2.41 2.14
CA THR A 71 14.70 -1.87 2.78
C THR A 71 14.60 -0.36 2.94
N GLU A 72 15.58 0.27 3.59
CA GLU A 72 15.70 1.72 3.61
C GLU A 72 15.66 2.33 2.19
N THR A 73 16.32 1.69 1.23
CA THR A 73 16.27 2.02 -0.20
C THR A 73 15.68 0.85 -0.98
N ASN A 74 14.60 1.07 -1.74
CA ASN A 74 13.96 0.04 -2.54
C ASN A 74 14.33 0.17 -4.02
N ASN A 75 13.87 -0.81 -4.82
CA ASN A 75 13.95 -0.67 -6.27
C ASN A 75 12.86 0.27 -6.78
N ILE A 76 13.08 0.81 -7.99
CA ILE A 76 12.16 1.78 -8.59
C ILE A 76 10.74 1.22 -8.75
N ARG A 77 10.59 -0.09 -9.06
CA ARG A 77 9.28 -0.72 -9.24
C ARG A 77 8.43 -0.62 -7.96
N LEU A 78 9.01 -0.85 -6.79
CA LEU A 78 8.30 -0.68 -5.51
C LEU A 78 7.99 0.79 -5.24
N ASP A 79 8.95 1.68 -5.50
CA ASP A 79 8.79 3.10 -5.24
C ASP A 79 7.71 3.77 -6.11
N LEU A 80 7.35 3.19 -7.26
CA LEU A 80 6.20 3.65 -8.06
C LEU A 80 4.86 3.59 -7.32
N TYR A 81 4.73 2.70 -6.33
CA TYR A 81 3.51 2.53 -5.55
C TYR A 81 3.60 3.18 -4.17
N ARG A 82 4.70 3.86 -3.85
CA ARG A 82 4.95 4.47 -2.54
C ARG A 82 4.37 5.88 -2.48
N PHE A 83 3.66 6.17 -1.40
CA PHE A 83 3.05 7.47 -1.12
C PHE A 83 3.26 7.84 0.35
N ASP A 84 3.43 9.14 0.61
CA ASP A 84 3.60 9.65 1.98
C ASP A 84 2.29 9.59 2.78
N ASN A 85 1.15 9.60 2.10
CA ASN A 85 -0.18 9.54 2.69
C ASN A 85 -1.19 8.84 1.74
N LEU A 86 -2.45 8.77 2.16
CA LEU A 86 -3.53 8.14 1.40
C LEU A 86 -4.37 9.12 0.57
N ASP A 87 -3.99 10.40 0.48
CA ASP A 87 -4.79 11.42 -0.21
C ASP A 87 -4.97 11.07 -1.68
N LYS A 88 -3.91 10.54 -2.32
CA LYS A 88 -3.99 10.13 -3.73
C LYS A 88 -4.99 9.00 -3.95
N LEU A 89 -5.05 8.03 -3.02
CA LEU A 89 -6.07 6.99 -3.04
C LEU A 89 -7.47 7.61 -2.93
N LEU A 90 -7.67 8.50 -1.96
CA LEU A 90 -8.95 9.16 -1.74
C LEU A 90 -9.41 9.92 -3.00
N GLN A 91 -8.50 10.62 -3.67
CA GLN A 91 -8.80 11.31 -4.93
C GLN A 91 -9.31 10.37 -6.03
N ILE A 92 -8.70 9.19 -6.20
CA ILE A 92 -9.07 8.26 -7.29
C ILE A 92 -10.31 7.42 -6.98
N ILE A 93 -10.63 7.19 -5.70
CA ILE A 93 -11.82 6.40 -5.30
C ILE A 93 -13.04 7.26 -4.98
N THR A 94 -12.88 8.59 -4.95
CA THR A 94 -14.00 9.50 -4.70
C THR A 94 -14.95 9.45 -5.89
N ARG A 95 -16.23 9.18 -5.61
CA ARG A 95 -17.29 9.22 -6.64
C ARG A 95 -17.42 10.65 -7.17
N MET A 96 -17.36 10.79 -8.49
CA MET A 96 -17.55 12.05 -9.20
C MET A 96 -18.60 11.85 -10.30
N LYS A 97 -19.45 12.85 -10.54
CA LYS A 97 -20.36 12.78 -11.69
C LYS A 97 -19.52 12.87 -12.96
N VAL A 98 -19.81 12.01 -13.94
CA VAL A 98 -19.10 12.00 -15.23
C VAL A 98 -19.14 13.38 -15.90
N ARG A 99 -20.23 14.14 -15.74
CA ARG A 99 -20.34 15.50 -16.29
C ARG A 99 -19.34 16.50 -15.68
N GLU A 100 -18.95 16.32 -14.43
CA GLU A 100 -17.99 17.20 -13.74
C GLU A 100 -16.54 16.90 -14.19
N LEU A 101 -16.23 15.67 -14.59
CA LEU A 101 -14.91 15.27 -15.12
C LEU A 101 -14.53 15.99 -16.43
N TYR A 102 -15.50 16.29 -17.28
CA TYR A 102 -15.26 16.95 -18.57
C TYR A 102 -15.36 18.48 -18.51
N ALA A 103 -15.64 19.05 -17.33
CA ALA A 103 -15.79 20.48 -17.12
C ALA A 103 -14.58 21.13 -16.44
N ALA A 104 -13.58 20.34 -16.05
CA ALA A 104 -12.31 20.75 -15.44
C ALA A 104 -11.14 20.59 -16.42
#